data_AF-A0A6N1VHH9-F1
#
_entry.id   AF-A0A6N1VHH9-F1
#
_cell.length_a   1.000
_cell.length_b   1.000
_cell.length_c   1.000
_cell.angle_alpha   90.00
_cell.angle_beta   90.00
_cell.angle_gamma   90.00
#
_symmetry.space_group_name_H-M   'P 1'
#
loop_
_entity.id
_entity.type
_entity.pdbx_description
1 polymer ?
#
loop_
_entity_poly.entity_id
_entity_poly.type
_entity_poly.pdbx_seq_one_letter_code
_entity_poly.pdbx_strand_id
1 'polypeptide(L)'
;MKRMAFLNLAAVALLIAGAVVMLMPESAHAAPLLDNADGLRDALSNLNLADAVGLVALREKASALKEKARRKLEEIRDDMTADQVRSIEDEHAAILRELEAVNEEIASAEADDERRDMPAGGARNGSAGGLTGAQAAEIMEIGNRAGMAHDDIVAAVRSGESVEDFRVRAFDHLAEQSRRNPTAPARIIRDEDETRRDALTEALSYRLGAPMPENGPTEPAREFMQFRRFSSFIAEAIGYEGRIDSVRSIDDLFDRAAHSTGDFPAIYEGAVNRALEARYALAEPTYRRIARRSDFRDFRPHKTVKIGDFPMLAKVAENGEIKHGTFGEGAEQIQAFSYARAISVSRQMIINDDLGAIAEILASYGDTVALFEEVMFYAEALEGKLSDNKAVYHADHNNIGTAAAITVDSVALGKASMSKQKSLNGYPLLENKPHIILCGPDKITEAEKLVASITPATMSNVNIFSGRLTPIETAQISSKAWYLLPDASSRWSNYRYGMLEGYEAPRVRMDEPFGRQGFSMSVEHDFGVGATDYRFGYKNPGN
;
A
#
# COMPACT_ATOMS: atom_id res chain seq x y z
N MET A 1 40.35 -18.55 49.69
CA MET A 1 39.81 -19.05 48.40
C MET A 1 38.27 -19.18 48.34
N LYS A 2 37.50 -19.21 49.45
CA LYS A 2 36.02 -19.31 49.38
C LYS A 2 35.25 -17.98 49.21
N ARG A 3 35.85 -16.81 49.46
CA ARG A 3 35.19 -15.49 49.31
C ARG A 3 35.18 -14.95 47.87
N MET A 4 36.22 -15.21 47.07
CA MET A 4 36.24 -14.79 45.65
C MET A 4 35.29 -15.63 44.78
N ALA A 5 35.07 -16.90 45.11
CA ALA A 5 34.11 -17.73 44.38
C ALA A 5 32.65 -17.27 44.59
N PHE A 6 32.33 -16.72 45.77
CA PHE A 6 30.98 -16.19 46.06
C PHE A 6 30.72 -14.84 45.39
N LEU A 7 31.73 -13.97 45.27
CA LEU A 7 31.59 -12.69 44.55
C LEU A 7 31.41 -12.91 43.04
N ASN A 8 32.15 -13.85 42.43
CA ASN A 8 32.00 -14.15 41.01
C ASN A 8 30.66 -14.83 40.70
N LEU A 9 30.14 -15.68 41.61
CA LEU A 9 28.81 -16.28 41.44
C LEU A 9 27.69 -15.22 41.56
N ALA A 10 27.84 -14.25 42.48
CA ALA A 10 26.89 -13.16 42.66
C ALA A 10 26.90 -12.17 41.49
N ALA A 11 28.08 -11.84 40.95
CA ALA A 11 28.21 -10.97 39.78
C ALA A 11 27.67 -11.62 38.50
N VAL A 12 27.87 -12.94 38.32
CA VAL A 12 27.28 -13.69 37.20
C VAL A 12 25.77 -13.83 37.36
N ALA A 13 25.25 -14.05 38.58
CA ALA A 13 23.81 -14.08 38.83
C ALA A 13 23.14 -12.72 38.60
N LEU A 14 23.82 -11.61 38.90
CA LEU A 14 23.34 -10.25 38.63
C LEU A 14 23.41 -9.88 37.13
N LEU A 15 24.42 -10.35 36.41
CA LEU A 15 24.49 -10.22 34.95
C LEU A 15 23.38 -11.02 34.25
N ILE A 16 23.07 -12.22 34.75
CA ILE A 16 21.94 -13.02 34.25
C ILE A 16 20.61 -12.36 34.62
N ALA A 17 20.46 -11.80 35.83
CA ALA A 17 19.25 -11.07 36.22
C ALA A 17 19.04 -9.79 35.40
N GLY A 18 20.11 -9.03 35.11
CA GLY A 18 20.07 -7.85 34.25
C GLY A 18 19.75 -8.19 32.79
N ALA A 19 20.29 -9.30 32.27
CA ALA A 19 19.97 -9.79 30.93
C ALA A 19 18.54 -10.35 30.82
N VAL A 20 18.00 -10.95 31.89
CA VAL A 20 16.62 -11.47 31.94
C VAL A 20 15.59 -10.33 32.05
N VAL A 21 15.93 -9.21 32.69
CA VAL A 21 15.05 -8.01 32.76
C VAL A 21 14.97 -7.27 31.41
N MET A 22 16.01 -7.34 30.56
CA MET A 22 15.96 -6.77 29.21
C MET A 22 15.18 -7.61 28.18
N LEU A 23 14.78 -8.85 28.52
CA LEU A 23 14.25 -9.83 27.56
C LEU A 23 12.84 -10.35 27.85
N MET A 24 12.09 -9.78 28.80
CA MET A 24 10.69 -10.17 29.05
C MET A 24 9.71 -8.99 28.92
N PRO A 25 8.65 -9.11 28.09
CA PRO A 25 7.58 -8.14 28.04
C PRO A 25 6.47 -8.60 28.97
N GLU A 26 6.47 -8.18 30.24
CA GLU A 26 5.26 -7.89 31.03
C GLU A 26 5.58 -7.56 32.49
N SER A 27 4.75 -6.65 33.00
CA SER A 27 4.83 -5.94 34.29
C SER A 27 4.40 -6.79 35.50
N ALA A 28 5.07 -6.61 36.66
CA ALA A 28 4.45 -6.58 38.03
C ALA A 28 5.37 -6.90 39.23
N HIS A 29 6.66 -7.26 39.10
CA HIS A 29 7.42 -7.79 40.27
C HIS A 29 8.75 -7.13 40.66
N ALA A 30 9.05 -5.91 40.21
CA ALA A 30 10.30 -5.23 40.59
C ALA A 30 10.19 -4.22 41.75
N ALA A 31 8.99 -3.95 42.27
CA ALA A 31 8.76 -2.81 43.17
C ALA A 31 9.31 -2.91 44.62
N PRO A 32 9.50 -4.08 45.27
CA PRO A 32 9.90 -4.07 46.69
C PRO A 32 11.41 -4.28 46.95
N LEU A 33 12.26 -4.31 45.92
CA LEU A 33 13.70 -4.64 46.08
C LEU A 33 14.63 -3.42 46.16
N LEU A 34 14.10 -2.20 46.08
CA LEU A 34 14.87 -0.94 46.09
C LEU A 34 14.97 -0.26 47.46
N ASP A 35 14.42 -0.84 48.53
CA ASP A 35 14.32 -0.19 49.86
C ASP A 35 15.61 -0.31 50.73
N ASN A 36 16.68 -0.88 50.19
CA ASN A 36 18.03 -0.87 50.80
C ASN A 36 19.01 -0.15 49.86
N ALA A 37 18.85 1.16 49.77
CA ALA A 37 19.37 1.99 48.69
C ALA A 37 20.88 2.33 48.76
N ASP A 38 21.57 2.20 49.89
CA ASP A 38 22.93 2.74 49.99
C ASP A 38 24.02 1.83 49.39
N GLY A 39 23.91 0.51 49.57
CA GLY A 39 24.93 -0.43 49.06
C GLY A 39 24.85 -0.70 47.55
N LEU A 40 23.64 -0.60 46.98
CA LEU A 40 23.39 -0.86 45.56
C LEU A 40 23.73 0.36 44.70
N ARG A 41 23.56 1.57 45.26
CA ARG A 41 23.86 2.85 44.60
C ARG A 41 25.37 3.06 44.44
N ASP A 42 26.18 2.66 45.42
CA ASP A 42 27.66 2.68 45.31
C ASP A 42 28.22 1.63 44.33
N ALA A 43 27.53 0.49 44.17
CA ALA A 43 27.91 -0.53 43.20
C ALA A 43 27.55 -0.11 41.76
N LEU A 44 26.42 0.58 41.57
CA LEU A 44 25.95 1.06 40.26
C LEU A 44 26.60 2.39 39.83
N SER A 45 27.00 3.25 40.77
CA SER A 45 27.72 4.50 40.48
C SER A 45 29.11 4.22 39.89
N ASN A 46 29.82 3.20 40.38
CA ASN A 46 31.11 2.77 39.84
C ASN A 46 31.03 2.11 38.44
N LEU A 47 29.83 1.83 37.95
CA LEU A 47 29.58 1.23 36.63
C LEU A 47 28.84 2.19 35.66
N ASN A 48 28.73 3.48 35.98
CA ASN A 48 27.94 4.48 35.24
C ASN A 48 26.46 4.09 34.99
N LEU A 49 25.92 3.13 35.76
CA LEU A 49 24.58 2.58 35.55
C LEU A 49 23.51 3.27 36.43
N ALA A 50 23.90 3.98 37.49
CA ALA A 50 22.95 4.61 38.41
C ALA A 50 22.12 5.74 37.76
N ASP A 51 22.75 6.57 36.92
CA ASP A 51 22.09 7.72 36.28
C ASP A 51 21.23 7.28 35.09
N ALA A 52 21.68 6.27 34.32
CA ALA A 52 20.90 5.64 33.25
C ALA A 52 19.61 4.98 33.79
N VAL A 53 19.67 4.35 34.97
CA VAL A 53 18.50 3.81 35.66
C VAL A 53 17.55 4.93 36.12
N GLY A 54 18.08 6.09 36.51
CA GLY A 54 17.30 7.28 36.85
C GLY A 54 16.51 7.84 35.65
N LEU A 55 17.15 7.94 34.48
CA LEU A 55 16.49 8.40 33.25
C LEU A 55 15.39 7.45 32.79
N VAL A 56 15.61 6.13 32.91
CA VAL A 56 14.61 5.11 32.59
C VAL A 56 13.40 5.21 33.53
N ALA A 57 13.62 5.43 34.83
CA ALA A 57 12.53 5.62 35.80
C ALA A 57 11.72 6.90 35.53
N LEU A 58 12.37 8.00 35.15
CA LEU A 58 11.68 9.23 34.76
C LEU A 58 10.84 9.05 33.49
N ARG A 59 11.36 8.35 32.48
CA ARG A 59 10.62 8.01 31.26
C ARG A 59 9.43 7.10 31.53
N GLU A 60 9.56 6.14 32.45
CA GLU A 60 8.44 5.30 32.90
C GLU A 60 7.36 6.13 33.60
N LYS A 61 7.75 7.07 34.46
CA LYS A 61 6.82 8.00 35.12
C LYS A 61 6.09 8.90 34.11
N ALA A 62 6.78 9.41 33.09
CA ALA A 62 6.17 10.19 32.00
C ALA A 62 5.16 9.35 31.20
N SER A 63 5.48 8.09 30.91
CA SER A 63 4.56 7.14 30.24
C SER A 63 3.30 6.89 31.08
N ALA A 64 3.46 6.66 32.39
CA ALA A 64 2.35 6.46 33.31
C ALA A 64 1.43 7.70 33.43
N LEU A 65 2.01 8.90 33.46
CA LEU A 65 1.25 10.16 33.48
C LEU A 65 0.49 10.40 32.17
N LYS A 66 1.10 10.08 31.02
CA LYS A 66 0.43 10.16 29.70
C LYS A 66 -0.78 9.23 29.63
N GLU A 67 -0.63 8.01 30.14
CA GLU A 67 -1.72 7.04 30.20
C GLU A 67 -2.84 7.49 31.15
N LYS A 68 -2.48 8.08 32.30
CA LYS A 68 -3.45 8.64 33.25
C LYS A 68 -4.22 9.83 32.64
N ALA A 69 -3.53 10.69 31.88
CA ALA A 69 -4.14 11.80 31.16
C ALA A 69 -5.15 11.30 30.10
N ARG A 70 -4.80 10.24 29.35
CA ARG A 70 -5.69 9.61 28.36
C ARG A 70 -6.96 9.07 29.00
N ARG A 71 -6.83 8.29 30.08
CA ARG A 71 -7.98 7.73 30.80
C ARG A 71 -8.92 8.81 31.36
N LYS A 72 -8.39 9.98 31.73
CA LYS A 72 -9.24 11.09 32.19
C LYS A 72 -10.12 11.68 31.09
N LEU A 73 -9.66 11.74 29.84
CA LEU A 73 -10.51 12.16 28.73
C LEU A 73 -11.59 11.12 28.39
N GLU A 74 -11.31 9.83 28.60
CA GLU A 74 -12.26 8.74 28.39
C GLU A 74 -13.41 8.72 29.43
N GLU A 75 -13.29 9.46 30.54
CA GLU A 75 -14.37 9.62 31.52
C GLU A 75 -15.49 10.57 31.04
N ILE A 76 -15.24 11.36 29.98
CA ILE A 76 -16.24 12.26 29.40
C ILE A 76 -17.26 11.45 28.60
N ARG A 77 -18.53 11.50 29.03
CA ARG A 77 -19.67 10.83 28.37
C ARG A 77 -20.72 11.85 27.93
N ASP A 78 -21.48 11.49 26.90
CA ASP A 78 -22.49 12.37 26.27
C ASP A 78 -23.64 12.79 27.21
N ASP A 79 -23.78 12.17 28.39
CA ASP A 79 -24.82 12.42 29.39
C ASP A 79 -24.39 13.35 30.55
N MET A 80 -23.18 13.92 30.50
CA MET A 80 -22.62 14.74 31.57
C MET A 80 -22.98 16.23 31.47
N THR A 81 -23.10 16.92 32.60
CA THR A 81 -23.35 18.37 32.62
C THR A 81 -22.09 19.16 32.28
N ALA A 82 -22.25 20.36 31.70
CA ALA A 82 -21.12 21.20 31.27
C ALA A 82 -20.12 21.52 32.40
N ASP A 83 -20.57 21.61 33.65
CA ASP A 83 -19.71 21.86 34.81
C ASP A 83 -18.88 20.62 35.19
N GLN A 84 -19.40 19.40 34.97
CA GLN A 84 -18.67 18.16 35.21
C GLN A 84 -17.60 17.93 34.15
N VAL A 85 -17.90 18.26 32.89
CA VAL A 85 -16.92 18.20 31.79
C VAL A 85 -15.75 19.16 32.06
N ARG A 86 -16.04 20.40 32.47
CA ARG A 86 -14.99 21.38 32.84
C ARG A 86 -14.10 20.91 33.98
N SER A 87 -14.68 20.29 35.01
CA SER A 87 -13.88 19.73 36.12
C SER A 87 -12.92 18.64 35.67
N ILE A 88 -13.33 17.79 34.72
CA ILE A 88 -12.49 16.72 34.17
C ILE A 88 -11.41 17.30 33.25
N GLU A 89 -11.74 18.31 32.45
CA GLU A 89 -10.78 19.05 31.62
C GLU A 89 -9.72 19.77 32.48
N ASP A 90 -10.12 20.37 33.61
CA ASP A 90 -9.20 21.01 34.56
C ASP A 90 -8.26 20.00 35.22
N GLU A 91 -8.76 18.81 35.60
CA GLU A 91 -7.94 17.71 36.12
C GLU A 91 -6.98 17.16 35.06
N HIS A 92 -7.46 17.00 33.82
CA HIS A 92 -6.62 16.59 32.69
C HIS A 92 -5.50 17.61 32.44
N ALA A 93 -5.82 18.90 32.44
CA ALA A 93 -4.84 19.97 32.29
C ALA A 93 -3.82 19.99 33.45
N ALA A 94 -4.23 19.66 34.68
CA ALA A 94 -3.31 19.52 35.81
C ALA A 94 -2.32 18.36 35.62
N ILE A 95 -2.78 17.20 35.11
CA ILE A 95 -1.91 16.05 34.80
C ILE A 95 -0.93 16.38 33.68
N LEU A 96 -1.35 17.15 32.66
CA LEU A 96 -0.45 17.59 31.59
C LEU A 96 0.65 18.53 32.10
N ARG A 97 0.35 19.43 33.05
CA ARG A 97 1.40 20.26 33.70
C ARG A 97 2.40 19.42 34.48
N GLU A 98 1.94 18.36 35.15
CA GLU A 98 2.84 17.43 35.84
C GLU A 98 3.72 16.65 34.84
N LEU A 99 3.15 16.25 33.70
CA LEU A 99 3.88 15.60 32.61
C LEU A 99 4.94 16.53 31.99
N GLU A 100 4.61 17.81 31.78
CA GLU A 100 5.56 18.81 31.29
C GLU A 100 6.75 18.97 32.26
N ALA A 101 6.49 19.08 33.56
CA ALA A 101 7.56 19.17 34.56
C ALA A 101 8.47 17.93 34.56
N VAL A 102 7.91 16.72 34.42
CA VAL A 102 8.71 15.48 34.32
C VAL A 102 9.50 15.42 33.00
N ASN A 103 8.94 15.89 31.89
CA ASN A 103 9.65 15.94 30.61
C ASN A 103 10.78 16.97 30.62
N GLU A 104 10.62 18.10 31.30
CA GLU A 104 11.70 19.07 31.51
C GLU A 104 12.82 18.47 32.37
N GLU A 105 12.48 17.67 33.38
CA GLU A 105 13.46 16.95 34.20
C GLU A 105 14.23 15.91 33.36
N ILE A 106 13.53 15.16 32.50
CA ILE A 106 14.16 14.23 31.53
C ILE A 106 15.09 14.99 30.58
N ALA A 107 14.64 16.11 30.00
CA ALA A 107 15.46 16.90 29.08
C ALA A 107 16.71 17.49 29.78
N SER A 108 16.59 17.88 31.04
CA SER A 108 17.73 18.36 31.83
C SER A 108 18.74 17.23 32.11
N ALA A 109 18.24 16.03 32.43
CA ALA A 109 19.07 14.87 32.72
C ALA A 109 19.74 14.32 31.45
N GLU A 110 19.05 14.33 30.30
CA GLU A 110 19.62 14.00 28.98
C GLU A 110 20.71 15.01 28.58
N ALA A 111 20.47 16.32 28.80
CA ALA A 111 21.46 17.35 28.50
C ALA A 111 22.70 17.26 29.40
N ASP A 112 22.54 16.84 30.66
CA ASP A 112 23.67 16.60 31.57
C ASP A 112 24.46 15.35 31.19
N ASP A 113 23.80 14.31 30.67
CA ASP A 113 24.45 13.11 30.12
C ASP A 113 25.23 13.46 28.83
N GLU A 114 24.63 14.21 27.92
CA GLU A 114 25.26 14.69 26.68
C GLU A 114 26.45 15.64 26.93
N ARG A 115 26.39 16.49 27.97
CA ARG A 115 27.52 17.35 28.37
C ARG A 115 28.69 16.57 28.95
N ARG A 116 28.44 15.40 29.53
CA ARG A 116 29.49 14.49 30.02
C ARG A 116 30.14 13.71 28.88
N ASP A 117 29.40 13.46 27.79
CA ASP A 117 29.86 12.68 26.63
C ASP A 117 30.51 13.51 25.51
N MET A 118 30.62 14.84 25.66
CA MET A 118 31.40 15.69 24.75
C MET A 118 32.86 15.91 25.22
N PRO A 119 33.87 15.75 24.34
CA PRO A 119 35.27 15.99 24.69
C PRO A 119 35.54 17.49 24.89
N ALA A 120 35.93 17.87 26.11
CA ALA A 120 36.24 19.25 26.45
C ALA A 120 37.53 19.74 25.76
N GLY A 121 37.36 20.45 24.64
CA GLY A 121 38.44 21.15 23.94
C GLY A 121 38.82 22.49 24.59
N GLY A 122 39.94 22.50 25.30
CA GLY A 122 40.99 23.53 25.20
C GLY A 122 40.91 24.82 26.05
N ALA A 123 41.80 24.92 27.05
CA ALA A 123 42.49 26.17 27.39
C ALA A 123 43.96 25.89 27.74
N ARG A 124 44.85 26.46 26.93
CA ARG A 124 46.32 26.31 26.99
C ARG A 124 46.90 26.91 28.27
N ASN A 125 47.75 26.16 28.96
CA ASN A 125 48.86 26.76 29.69
C ASN A 125 50.12 25.92 29.46
N GLY A 126 51.10 26.52 28.79
CA GLY A 126 52.37 25.86 28.51
C GLY A 126 53.23 25.82 29.78
N SER A 127 53.69 24.63 30.13
CA SER A 127 54.94 24.47 30.86
C SER A 127 55.54 23.12 30.51
N ALA A 128 56.74 23.14 29.96
CA ALA A 128 57.55 21.96 29.70
C ALA A 128 57.71 21.15 31.00
N GLY A 129 57.04 20.00 31.07
CA GLY A 129 57.15 19.01 32.13
C GLY A 129 56.74 17.67 31.53
N GLY A 130 57.61 16.66 31.62
CA GLY A 130 57.39 15.36 30.98
C GLY A 130 56.05 14.72 31.35
N LEU A 131 55.52 13.89 30.44
CA LEU A 131 54.28 13.13 30.64
C LEU A 131 54.25 12.48 32.02
N THR A 132 53.15 12.69 32.74
CA THR A 132 52.94 11.98 34.01
C THR A 132 52.79 10.48 33.73
N GLY A 133 53.20 9.62 34.67
CA GLY A 133 53.13 8.16 34.49
C GLY A 133 51.72 7.64 34.16
N ALA A 134 50.68 8.36 34.58
CA ALA A 134 49.28 8.06 34.24
C ALA A 134 48.97 8.32 32.75
N GLN A 135 49.43 9.45 32.19
CA GLN A 135 49.23 9.78 30.77
C GLN A 135 49.98 8.82 29.84
N ALA A 136 51.17 8.38 30.24
CA ALA A 136 51.93 7.37 29.50
C ALA A 136 51.22 5.99 29.50
N ALA A 137 50.61 5.60 30.62
CA ALA A 137 49.85 4.36 30.71
C ALA A 137 48.57 4.40 29.84
N GLU A 138 47.91 5.55 29.79
CA GLU A 138 46.69 5.75 29.00
C GLU A 138 46.96 5.69 27.49
N ILE A 139 48.03 6.33 27.01
CA ILE A 139 48.48 6.22 25.61
C ILE A 139 48.77 4.75 25.25
N MET A 140 49.38 4.00 26.16
CA MET A 140 49.66 2.57 25.95
C MET A 140 48.38 1.74 25.88
N GLU A 141 47.38 2.03 26.73
CA GLU A 141 46.09 1.33 26.71
C GLU A 141 45.31 1.59 25.42
N ILE A 142 45.24 2.87 25.00
CA ILE A 142 44.53 3.28 23.78
C ILE A 142 45.19 2.64 22.55
N GLY A 143 46.53 2.70 22.46
CA GLY A 143 47.26 2.16 21.31
C GLY A 143 47.10 0.64 21.19
N ASN A 144 47.14 -0.08 22.32
CA ASN A 144 46.89 -1.52 22.34
C ASN A 144 45.45 -1.88 21.96
N ARG A 145 44.45 -1.11 22.43
CA ARG A 145 43.04 -1.33 22.08
C ARG A 145 42.76 -1.04 20.61
N ALA A 146 43.44 -0.04 20.05
CA ALA A 146 43.34 0.32 18.64
C ALA A 146 44.13 -0.62 17.70
N GLY A 147 44.91 -1.57 18.25
CA GLY A 147 45.71 -2.51 17.45
C GLY A 147 46.93 -1.89 16.76
N MET A 148 47.41 -0.74 17.23
CA MET A 148 48.56 -0.04 16.66
C MET A 148 49.88 -0.77 16.95
N ALA A 149 50.91 -0.54 16.12
CA ALA A 149 52.23 -1.12 16.33
C ALA A 149 52.87 -0.59 17.62
N HIS A 150 53.47 -1.49 18.41
CA HIS A 150 54.03 -1.16 19.72
C HIS A 150 55.09 -0.04 19.66
N ASP A 151 55.89 0.01 18.59
CA ASP A 151 56.93 1.02 18.39
C ASP A 151 56.34 2.44 18.23
N ASP A 152 55.19 2.56 17.55
CA ASP A 152 54.50 3.84 17.34
C ASP A 152 53.89 4.37 18.65
N ILE A 153 53.39 3.47 19.49
CA ILE A 153 52.85 3.78 20.81
C ILE A 153 53.98 4.28 21.73
N VAL A 154 55.11 3.58 21.76
CA VAL A 154 56.29 3.96 22.56
C VAL A 154 56.89 5.28 22.07
N ALA A 155 56.87 5.55 20.77
CA ALA A 155 57.31 6.82 20.20
C ALA A 155 56.44 7.99 20.68
N ALA A 156 55.12 7.83 20.72
CA ALA A 156 54.18 8.85 21.22
C ALA A 156 54.37 9.15 22.72
N VAL A 157 54.68 8.12 23.53
CA VAL A 157 55.02 8.29 24.95
C VAL A 157 56.37 9.01 25.12
N ARG A 158 57.34 8.79 24.24
CA ARG A 158 58.66 9.46 24.32
C ARG A 158 58.64 10.89 23.81
N SER A 159 57.80 11.20 22.83
CA SER A 159 57.68 12.54 22.24
C SER A 159 56.94 13.53 23.15
N GLY A 160 56.31 13.05 24.23
CA GLY A 160 55.53 13.91 25.12
C GLY A 160 54.16 14.28 24.55
N GLU A 161 53.62 13.46 23.65
CA GLU A 161 52.37 13.77 22.98
C GLU A 161 51.18 13.79 23.94
N SER A 162 50.22 14.70 23.71
CA SER A 162 49.02 14.76 24.52
C SER A 162 48.15 13.52 24.30
N VAL A 163 47.47 13.07 25.35
CA VAL A 163 46.57 11.91 25.30
C VAL A 163 45.47 12.12 24.25
N GLU A 164 44.94 13.34 24.13
CA GLU A 164 43.88 13.64 23.16
C GLU A 164 44.36 13.56 21.70
N ASP A 165 45.55 14.07 21.39
CA ASP A 165 46.10 13.96 20.04
C ASP A 165 46.36 12.49 19.65
N PHE A 166 46.80 11.69 20.62
CA PHE A 166 46.98 10.26 20.42
C PHE A 166 45.65 9.51 20.23
N ARG A 167 44.58 9.90 20.95
CA ARG A 167 43.23 9.33 20.75
C ARG A 167 42.72 9.59 19.33
N VAL A 168 42.84 10.82 18.83
CA VAL A 168 42.43 11.15 17.46
C VAL A 168 43.17 10.26 16.45
N ARG A 169 44.50 10.11 16.62
CA ARG A 169 45.29 9.22 15.76
C ARG A 169 44.87 7.75 15.84
N ALA A 170 44.57 7.26 17.04
CA ALA A 170 44.12 5.90 17.26
C ALA A 170 42.74 5.65 16.63
N PHE A 171 41.83 6.62 16.70
CA PHE A 171 40.54 6.57 16.01
C PHE A 171 40.69 6.58 14.49
N ASP A 172 41.57 7.42 13.94
CA ASP A 172 41.86 7.44 12.50
C ASP A 172 42.43 6.09 12.03
N HIS A 173 43.29 5.46 12.85
CA HIS A 173 43.83 4.12 12.57
C HIS A 173 42.73 3.05 12.53
N LEU A 174 41.81 3.05 13.50
CA LEU A 174 40.66 2.14 13.55
C LEU A 174 39.70 2.36 12.36
N ALA A 175 39.45 3.61 11.99
CA ALA A 175 38.61 3.96 10.84
C ALA A 175 39.21 3.42 9.53
N GLU A 176 40.53 3.55 9.35
CA GLU A 176 41.23 3.01 8.18
C GLU A 176 41.23 1.47 8.17
N GLN A 177 41.38 0.83 9.34
CA GLN A 177 41.28 -0.63 9.46
C GLN A 177 39.87 -1.14 9.14
N SER A 178 38.82 -0.42 9.56
CA SER A 178 37.44 -0.73 9.21
C SER A 178 37.16 -0.61 7.72
N ARG A 179 37.77 0.36 7.02
CA ARG A 179 37.64 0.50 5.56
C ARG A 179 38.26 -0.65 4.78
N ARG A 180 39.30 -1.29 5.32
CA ARG A 180 39.98 -2.44 4.70
C ARG A 180 39.23 -3.76 4.86
N ASN A 181 38.36 -3.86 5.86
CA ASN A 181 37.50 -5.03 6.09
C ASN A 181 36.01 -4.68 5.95
N PRO A 182 35.51 -4.40 4.74
CA PRO A 182 34.08 -4.21 4.54
C PRO A 182 33.35 -5.53 4.86
N THR A 183 32.62 -5.55 5.98
CA THR A 183 31.64 -6.61 6.26
C THR A 183 30.50 -6.44 5.26
N ALA A 184 30.42 -7.32 4.27
CA ALA A 184 29.29 -7.34 3.35
C ALA A 184 27.99 -7.58 4.14
N PRO A 185 26.91 -6.84 3.88
CA PRO A 185 25.62 -7.11 4.51
C PRO A 185 25.16 -8.53 4.12
N ALA A 186 24.58 -9.24 5.09
CA ALA A 186 24.10 -10.61 4.92
C ALA A 186 23.24 -10.73 3.66
N ARG A 187 23.72 -11.49 2.68
CA ARG A 187 22.97 -11.83 1.47
C ARG A 187 21.88 -12.80 1.88
N ILE A 188 20.62 -12.41 1.74
CA ILE A 188 19.48 -13.32 1.89
C ILE A 188 19.67 -14.41 0.83
N ILE A 189 19.98 -15.63 1.25
CA ILE A 189 20.03 -16.79 0.38
C ILE A 189 18.57 -17.13 0.08
N ARG A 190 18.07 -16.65 -1.05
CA ARG A 190 16.79 -17.13 -1.60
C ARG A 190 16.97 -18.62 -1.92
N ASP A 191 15.95 -19.42 -1.63
CA ASP A 191 15.98 -20.86 -1.91
C ASP A 191 16.18 -21.07 -3.43
N GLU A 192 17.04 -22.01 -3.79
CA GLU A 192 17.36 -22.33 -5.18
C GLU A 192 16.12 -22.89 -5.89
N ASP A 193 15.29 -23.64 -5.17
CA ASP A 193 14.03 -24.19 -5.67
C ASP A 193 13.01 -23.08 -5.96
N GLU A 194 12.86 -22.09 -5.08
CA GLU A 194 11.95 -20.95 -5.30
C GLU A 194 12.40 -20.10 -6.48
N THR A 195 13.70 -19.84 -6.59
CA THR A 195 14.29 -19.07 -7.70
C THR A 195 14.08 -19.80 -9.03
N ARG A 196 14.22 -21.13 -9.05
CA ARG A 196 13.97 -21.97 -10.23
C ARG A 196 12.49 -21.95 -10.63
N ARG A 197 11.57 -22.09 -9.67
CA ARG A 197 10.12 -22.04 -9.91
C ARG A 197 9.70 -20.70 -10.50
N ASP A 198 10.16 -19.59 -9.94
CA ASP A 198 9.88 -18.24 -10.46
C ASP A 198 10.38 -18.08 -11.89
N ALA A 199 11.60 -18.55 -12.17
CA ALA A 199 12.22 -18.46 -13.48
C ALA A 199 11.47 -19.28 -14.54
N LEU A 200 11.03 -20.50 -14.18
CA LEU A 200 10.18 -21.34 -15.02
C LEU A 200 8.82 -20.70 -15.28
N THR A 201 8.21 -20.14 -14.24
CA THR A 201 6.92 -19.43 -14.30
C THR A 201 7.01 -18.23 -15.23
N GLU A 202 8.06 -17.42 -15.09
CA GLU A 202 8.30 -16.27 -15.94
C GLU A 202 8.49 -16.69 -17.41
N ALA A 203 9.38 -17.66 -17.68
CA ALA A 203 9.65 -18.14 -19.04
C ALA A 203 8.39 -18.70 -19.73
N LEU A 204 7.58 -19.46 -18.97
CA LEU A 204 6.32 -20.00 -19.45
C LEU A 204 5.29 -18.88 -19.70
N SER A 205 5.23 -17.84 -18.86
CA SER A 205 4.29 -16.73 -19.05
C SER A 205 4.48 -16.00 -20.39
N TYR A 206 5.74 -15.80 -20.82
CA TYR A 206 6.04 -15.22 -22.14
C TYR A 206 5.61 -16.14 -23.29
N ARG A 207 5.69 -17.46 -23.10
CA ARG A 207 5.19 -18.44 -24.09
C ARG A 207 3.66 -18.43 -24.19
N LEU A 208 2.98 -18.20 -23.08
CA LEU A 208 1.53 -18.04 -23.02
C LEU A 208 1.06 -16.67 -23.54
N GLY A 209 1.99 -15.81 -23.97
CA GLY A 209 1.68 -14.54 -24.62
C GLY A 209 1.68 -13.33 -23.69
N ALA A 210 2.30 -13.42 -22.51
CA ALA A 210 2.62 -12.23 -21.72
C ALA A 210 3.60 -11.31 -22.48
N PRO A 211 3.45 -9.98 -22.40
CA PRO A 211 4.39 -9.05 -23.01
C PRO A 211 5.77 -9.21 -22.35
N MET A 212 6.80 -9.29 -23.19
CA MET A 212 8.18 -9.38 -22.74
C MET A 212 8.69 -7.98 -22.35
N PRO A 213 9.32 -7.81 -21.18
CA PRO A 213 9.87 -6.52 -20.76
C PRO A 213 11.01 -6.09 -21.69
N GLU A 214 11.20 -4.77 -21.84
CA GLU A 214 12.19 -4.17 -22.75
C GLU A 214 13.64 -4.65 -22.45
N ASN A 215 13.94 -4.93 -21.18
CA ASN A 215 15.26 -5.43 -20.73
C ASN A 215 15.47 -6.94 -20.95
N GLY A 216 14.49 -7.62 -21.54
CA GLY A 216 14.49 -9.07 -21.71
C GLY A 216 14.15 -9.86 -20.43
N PRO A 217 14.16 -11.20 -20.47
CA PRO A 217 13.78 -12.03 -19.33
C PRO A 217 14.81 -11.87 -18.21
N THR A 218 14.41 -12.15 -16.98
CA THR A 218 15.36 -12.26 -15.87
C THR A 218 16.48 -13.26 -16.19
N GLU A 219 17.66 -13.04 -15.62
CA GLU A 219 18.85 -13.86 -15.90
C GLU A 219 18.60 -15.37 -15.69
N PRO A 220 17.90 -15.82 -14.64
CA PRO A 220 17.54 -17.24 -14.48
C PRO A 220 16.48 -17.72 -15.49
N ALA A 221 15.52 -16.87 -15.88
CA ALA A 221 14.48 -17.25 -16.83
C ALA A 221 15.01 -17.48 -18.25
N ARG A 222 16.15 -16.86 -18.61
CA ARG A 222 16.76 -16.99 -19.95
C ARG A 222 17.13 -18.43 -20.31
N GLU A 223 17.54 -19.23 -19.32
CA GLU A 223 17.85 -20.64 -19.53
C GLU A 223 16.61 -21.43 -19.97
N PHE A 224 15.46 -21.15 -19.35
CA PHE A 224 14.21 -21.87 -19.63
C PHE A 224 13.51 -21.38 -20.91
N MET A 225 13.89 -20.22 -21.47
CA MET A 225 13.35 -19.73 -22.74
C MET A 225 13.67 -20.63 -23.94
N GLN A 226 14.72 -21.46 -23.84
CA GLN A 226 15.10 -22.39 -24.90
C GLN A 226 14.08 -23.53 -25.09
N PHE A 227 13.25 -23.79 -24.08
CA PHE A 227 12.19 -24.78 -24.17
C PHE A 227 11.11 -24.33 -25.17
N ARG A 228 10.88 -25.18 -26.18
CA ARG A 228 9.85 -24.96 -27.21
C ARG A 228 8.56 -25.72 -26.94
N ARG A 229 8.63 -26.86 -26.25
CA ARG A 229 7.49 -27.76 -26.01
C ARG A 229 6.99 -27.64 -24.60
N PHE A 230 5.69 -27.81 -24.40
CA PHE A 230 5.10 -27.81 -23.05
C PHE A 230 5.67 -28.92 -22.18
N SER A 231 5.89 -30.09 -22.78
CA SER A 231 6.47 -31.26 -22.11
C SER A 231 7.86 -30.98 -21.53
N SER A 232 8.63 -30.05 -22.12
CA SER A 232 9.96 -29.67 -21.58
C SER A 232 9.83 -28.88 -20.28
N PHE A 233 8.86 -27.97 -20.18
CA PHE A 233 8.59 -27.24 -18.93
C PHE A 233 8.11 -28.18 -17.83
N ILE A 234 7.27 -29.16 -18.17
CA ILE A 234 6.79 -30.16 -17.20
C ILE A 234 7.92 -31.03 -16.72
N ALA A 235 8.76 -31.53 -17.64
CA ALA A 235 9.91 -32.35 -17.30
C ALA A 235 10.87 -31.62 -16.36
N GLU A 236 11.16 -30.35 -16.63
CA GLU A 236 12.00 -29.54 -15.73
C GLU A 236 11.32 -29.33 -14.37
N ALA A 237 10.02 -29.00 -14.35
CA ALA A 237 9.27 -28.75 -13.12
C ALA A 237 9.16 -29.98 -12.20
N ILE A 238 9.23 -31.20 -12.74
CA ILE A 238 9.19 -32.45 -11.96
C ILE A 238 10.57 -33.12 -11.81
N GLY A 239 11.65 -32.52 -12.35
CA GLY A 239 12.99 -33.12 -12.35
C GLY A 239 13.11 -34.40 -13.16
N TYR A 240 12.41 -34.51 -14.29
CA TYR A 240 12.39 -35.69 -15.14
C TYR A 240 13.65 -35.78 -16.01
N GLU A 241 14.51 -36.75 -15.72
CA GLU A 241 15.76 -37.00 -16.47
C GLU A 241 15.59 -37.91 -17.71
N GLY A 242 14.35 -38.32 -18.05
CA GLY A 242 14.08 -39.23 -19.15
C GLY A 242 13.92 -38.56 -20.52
N ARG A 243 14.07 -39.33 -21.61
CA ARG A 243 13.77 -38.86 -22.97
C ARG A 243 12.26 -38.75 -23.21
N ILE A 244 11.83 -37.62 -23.78
CA ILE A 244 10.44 -37.37 -24.22
C ILE A 244 10.35 -37.60 -25.72
N ASP A 245 10.36 -38.87 -26.14
CA ASP A 245 10.35 -39.27 -27.56
C ASP A 245 9.11 -40.05 -28.00
N SER A 246 8.18 -40.34 -27.07
CA SER A 246 6.97 -41.12 -27.36
C SER A 246 5.74 -40.50 -26.69
N VAL A 247 4.55 -40.78 -27.24
CA VAL A 247 3.27 -40.37 -26.63
C VAL A 247 3.12 -40.95 -25.23
N ARG A 248 3.63 -42.16 -24.98
CA ARG A 248 3.61 -42.79 -23.66
C ARG A 248 4.49 -42.07 -22.65
N SER A 249 5.67 -41.58 -23.06
CA SER A 249 6.52 -40.79 -22.16
C SER A 249 5.94 -39.41 -21.88
N ILE A 250 5.17 -38.85 -22.83
CA ILE A 250 4.36 -37.66 -22.59
C ILE A 250 3.24 -37.95 -21.58
N ASP A 251 2.47 -39.02 -21.75
CA ASP A 251 1.41 -39.40 -20.81
C ASP A 251 1.95 -39.65 -19.40
N ASP A 252 3.01 -40.45 -19.27
CA ASP A 252 3.63 -40.75 -17.97
C ASP A 252 4.15 -39.48 -17.30
N LEU A 253 4.67 -38.53 -18.08
CA LEU A 253 5.08 -37.22 -17.59
C LEU A 253 3.89 -36.41 -17.06
N PHE A 254 2.77 -36.36 -17.80
CA PHE A 254 1.56 -35.65 -17.39
C PHE A 254 0.87 -36.30 -16.19
N ASP A 255 0.73 -37.62 -16.18
CA ASP A 255 0.10 -38.35 -15.07
C ASP A 255 0.90 -38.14 -13.77
N ARG A 256 2.25 -38.12 -13.85
CA ARG A 256 3.11 -37.79 -12.71
C ARG A 256 3.00 -36.32 -12.28
N ALA A 257 2.89 -35.40 -13.23
CA ALA A 257 2.76 -33.98 -12.95
C ALA A 257 1.37 -33.61 -12.38
N ALA A 258 0.32 -34.34 -12.76
CA ALA A 258 -1.06 -34.12 -12.33
C ALA A 258 -1.34 -34.73 -10.94
N HIS A 259 -0.84 -35.94 -10.66
CA HIS A 259 -1.11 -36.65 -9.40
C HIS A 259 -0.13 -36.33 -8.26
N SER A 260 0.92 -35.56 -8.55
CA SER A 260 1.84 -35.03 -7.55
C SER A 260 1.28 -33.72 -6.99
N THR A 261 1.44 -33.47 -5.68
CA THR A 261 1.46 -32.10 -5.13
C THR A 261 2.72 -31.38 -5.61
N GLY A 262 2.92 -31.37 -6.94
CA GLY A 262 4.13 -30.94 -7.59
C GLY A 262 4.14 -29.45 -7.83
N ASP A 263 5.32 -28.93 -8.14
CA ASP A 263 5.52 -27.52 -8.45
C ASP A 263 4.88 -27.14 -9.79
N PHE A 264 4.63 -28.12 -10.66
CA PHE A 264 4.15 -27.86 -12.01
C PHE A 264 2.77 -27.19 -12.08
N PRO A 265 1.70 -27.69 -11.41
CA PRO A 265 0.44 -26.96 -11.35
C PRO A 265 0.58 -25.52 -10.83
N ALA A 266 1.42 -25.30 -9.81
CA ALA A 266 1.65 -23.96 -9.26
C ALA A 266 2.41 -23.03 -10.25
N ILE A 267 3.44 -23.55 -10.92
CA ILE A 267 4.17 -22.84 -11.98
C ILE A 267 3.23 -22.50 -13.15
N TYR A 268 2.42 -23.47 -13.59
CA TYR A 268 1.51 -23.29 -14.71
C TYR A 268 0.39 -22.30 -14.36
N GLU A 269 -0.21 -22.40 -13.17
CA GLU A 269 -1.18 -21.43 -12.65
C GLU A 269 -0.60 -20.02 -12.55
N GLY A 270 0.60 -19.87 -11.97
CA GLY A 270 1.30 -18.58 -11.86
C GLY A 270 1.61 -17.96 -13.23
N ALA A 271 2.02 -18.78 -14.20
CA ALA A 271 2.34 -18.32 -15.55
C ALA A 271 1.08 -17.86 -16.31
N VAL A 272 -0.01 -18.59 -16.16
CA VAL A 272 -1.32 -18.23 -16.72
C VAL A 272 -1.84 -16.95 -16.08
N ASN A 273 -1.78 -16.82 -14.75
CA ASN A 273 -2.23 -15.62 -14.03
C ASN A 273 -1.45 -14.38 -14.48
N ARG A 274 -0.12 -14.47 -14.59
CA ARG A 274 0.72 -13.38 -15.08
C ARG A 274 0.40 -12.98 -16.52
N ALA A 275 0.18 -13.97 -17.41
CA ALA A 275 -0.20 -13.69 -18.79
C ALA A 275 -1.59 -13.05 -18.88
N LEU A 276 -2.54 -13.54 -18.10
CA LEU A 276 -3.91 -13.04 -18.05
C LEU A 276 -3.97 -11.61 -17.49
N GLU A 277 -3.26 -11.34 -16.39
CA GLU A 277 -3.16 -10.01 -15.78
C GLU A 277 -2.59 -8.99 -16.77
N ALA A 278 -1.52 -9.34 -17.48
CA ALA A 278 -0.92 -8.45 -18.46
C ALA A 278 -1.87 -8.16 -19.65
N ARG A 279 -2.68 -9.13 -20.06
CA ARG A 279 -3.71 -8.94 -21.11
C ARG A 279 -4.86 -8.08 -20.62
N TYR A 280 -5.34 -8.35 -19.41
CA TYR A 280 -6.40 -7.60 -18.77
C TYR A 280 -6.00 -6.12 -18.54
N ALA A 281 -4.72 -5.85 -18.22
CA ALA A 281 -4.19 -4.50 -18.08
C ALA A 281 -4.16 -3.71 -19.40
N LEU A 282 -4.06 -4.39 -20.56
CA LEU A 282 -4.13 -3.76 -21.88
C LEU A 282 -5.57 -3.42 -22.30
N ALA A 283 -6.56 -4.08 -21.70
CA ALA A 283 -7.96 -3.78 -21.96
C ALA A 283 -8.38 -2.50 -21.24
N GLU A 284 -8.77 -1.48 -21.99
CA GLU A 284 -9.28 -0.21 -21.49
C GLU A 284 -10.79 -0.07 -21.78
N PRO A 285 -11.67 -0.71 -20.98
CA PRO A 285 -13.10 -0.64 -21.19
C PRO A 285 -13.64 0.77 -20.93
N THR A 286 -14.67 1.16 -21.70
CA THR A 286 -15.18 2.54 -21.73
C THR A 286 -15.70 3.03 -20.38
N TYR A 287 -16.24 2.13 -19.56
CA TYR A 287 -16.82 2.46 -18.25
C TYR A 287 -15.79 3.05 -17.27
N ARG A 288 -14.49 2.69 -17.37
CA ARG A 288 -13.44 3.20 -16.46
C ARG A 288 -13.24 4.71 -16.57
N ARG A 289 -13.60 5.31 -17.71
CA ARG A 289 -13.56 6.76 -17.94
C ARG A 289 -14.78 7.50 -17.38
N ILE A 290 -15.85 6.77 -17.07
CA ILE A 290 -17.16 7.32 -16.69
C ILE A 290 -17.43 7.08 -15.20
N ALA A 291 -17.13 5.88 -14.72
CA ALA A 291 -17.39 5.42 -13.37
C ALA A 291 -16.15 5.58 -12.48
N ARG A 292 -16.36 5.83 -11.19
CA ARG A 292 -15.27 5.97 -10.22
C ARG A 292 -14.97 4.65 -9.55
N ARG A 293 -13.67 4.31 -9.45
CA ARG A 293 -13.21 3.12 -8.71
C ARG A 293 -13.42 3.29 -7.20
N SER A 294 -13.98 2.27 -6.57
CA SER A 294 -14.25 2.17 -5.14
C SER A 294 -14.22 0.70 -4.76
N ASP A 295 -13.07 0.22 -4.31
CA ASP A 295 -12.89 -1.20 -4.02
C ASP A 295 -13.69 -1.66 -2.80
N PHE A 296 -14.02 -2.94 -2.79
CA PHE A 296 -14.84 -3.58 -1.76
C PHE A 296 -13.97 -4.42 -0.84
N ARG A 297 -14.15 -4.28 0.48
CA ARG A 297 -13.43 -5.13 1.44
C ARG A 297 -14.10 -6.49 1.64
N ASP A 298 -15.41 -6.56 1.38
CA ASP A 298 -16.19 -7.78 1.51
C ASP A 298 -17.38 -7.81 0.52
N PHE A 299 -18.07 -8.95 0.44
CA PHE A 299 -19.24 -9.15 -0.43
C PHE A 299 -20.55 -8.61 0.15
N ARG A 300 -20.55 -7.89 1.27
CA ARG A 300 -21.81 -7.33 1.82
C ARG A 300 -22.20 -6.07 1.04
N PRO A 301 -23.49 -5.71 1.01
CA PRO A 301 -23.91 -4.44 0.44
C PRO A 301 -23.24 -3.26 1.15
N HIS A 302 -22.38 -2.54 0.43
CA HIS A 302 -21.72 -1.34 0.90
C HIS A 302 -22.62 -0.13 0.66
N LYS A 303 -22.96 0.57 1.74
CA LYS A 303 -23.71 1.83 1.63
C LYS A 303 -22.76 2.91 1.14
N THR A 304 -22.93 3.32 -0.11
CA THR A 304 -22.36 4.58 -0.58
C THR A 304 -23.26 5.69 -0.07
N VAL A 305 -22.84 6.31 1.03
CA VAL A 305 -23.47 7.55 1.50
C VAL A 305 -23.20 8.60 0.44
N LYS A 306 -24.26 9.13 -0.17
CA LYS A 306 -24.25 10.42 -0.83
C LYS A 306 -23.92 11.40 0.29
N ILE A 307 -22.64 11.73 0.44
CA ILE A 307 -22.19 12.72 1.42
C ILE A 307 -22.96 13.99 1.09
N GLY A 308 -23.96 14.31 1.92
CA GLY A 308 -24.59 15.62 1.88
C GLY A 308 -23.49 16.65 2.04
N ASP A 309 -23.55 17.71 1.23
CA ASP A 309 -22.58 18.79 1.35
C ASP A 309 -22.49 19.23 2.81
N PHE A 310 -21.26 19.40 3.29
CA PHE A 310 -21.05 20.02 4.59
C PHE A 310 -21.84 21.34 4.62
N PRO A 311 -22.60 21.61 5.69
CA PRO A 311 -23.39 22.83 5.81
C PRO A 311 -22.52 24.06 5.51
N MET A 312 -23.05 25.02 4.74
CA MET A 312 -22.28 26.21 4.37
C MET A 312 -21.73 26.91 5.62
N LEU A 313 -20.49 27.40 5.51
CA LEU A 313 -19.85 28.15 6.58
C LEU A 313 -20.68 29.39 6.89
N ALA A 314 -21.21 29.46 8.11
CA ALA A 314 -21.84 30.65 8.63
C ALA A 314 -20.76 31.61 9.14
N LYS A 315 -20.93 32.91 8.88
CA LYS A 315 -20.06 33.93 9.46
C LYS A 315 -20.19 33.90 10.99
N VAL A 316 -19.10 33.58 11.68
CA VAL A 316 -19.01 33.65 13.14
C VAL A 316 -18.65 35.09 13.51
N ALA A 317 -19.43 35.70 14.41
CA ALA A 317 -19.10 37.02 14.97
C ALA A 317 -18.01 36.87 16.05
N GLU A 318 -17.33 37.96 16.44
CA GLU A 318 -16.19 37.90 17.39
C GLU A 318 -16.52 37.21 18.74
N ASN A 319 -17.78 37.22 19.16
CA ASN A 319 -18.30 36.46 20.33
C ASN A 319 -19.47 35.52 19.95
N GLY A 320 -19.55 35.11 18.69
CA GLY A 320 -20.64 34.28 18.18
C GLY A 320 -20.38 32.79 18.37
N GLU A 321 -21.42 32.03 18.69
CA GLU A 321 -21.35 30.57 18.76
C GLU A 321 -21.27 29.94 17.36
N ILE A 322 -20.44 28.89 17.22
CA ILE A 322 -20.33 28.10 15.99
C ILE A 322 -21.61 27.27 15.85
N LYS A 323 -22.39 27.54 14.80
CA LYS A 323 -23.62 26.79 14.55
C LYS A 323 -23.28 25.38 14.03
N HIS A 324 -23.78 24.37 14.72
CA HIS A 324 -23.78 22.99 14.22
C HIS A 324 -24.75 22.89 13.04
N GLY A 325 -24.29 22.31 11.93
CA GLY A 325 -25.18 21.98 10.83
C GLY A 325 -25.46 20.48 10.76
N THR A 326 -26.58 20.15 10.15
CA THR A 326 -27.07 18.77 10.00
C THR A 326 -26.70 18.24 8.61
N PHE A 327 -26.34 16.96 8.53
CA PHE A 327 -26.06 16.29 7.27
C PHE A 327 -27.35 15.68 6.71
N GLY A 328 -27.65 15.97 5.44
CA GLY A 328 -28.62 15.19 4.68
C GLY A 328 -27.96 13.90 4.21
N GLU A 329 -28.49 12.74 4.63
CA GLU A 329 -27.98 11.43 4.23
C GLU A 329 -28.88 10.82 3.15
N GLY A 330 -28.29 10.41 2.03
CA GLY A 330 -28.92 9.48 1.09
C GLY A 330 -28.00 8.28 0.91
N ALA A 331 -28.47 7.08 1.16
CA ALA A 331 -27.66 5.87 1.05
C ALA A 331 -28.05 5.07 -0.20
N GLU A 332 -27.14 4.96 -1.16
CA GLU A 332 -27.23 3.93 -2.21
C GLU A 332 -26.42 2.71 -1.78
N GLN A 333 -26.78 1.53 -2.28
CA GLN A 333 -26.10 0.28 -1.94
C GLN A 333 -25.43 -0.29 -3.19
N ILE A 334 -24.17 -0.70 -3.07
CA ILE A 334 -23.43 -1.40 -4.12
C ILE A 334 -22.81 -2.65 -3.50
N GLN A 335 -22.76 -3.73 -4.26
CA GLN A 335 -22.24 -5.02 -3.83
C GLN A 335 -21.38 -5.62 -4.95
N ALA A 336 -20.29 -6.29 -4.58
CA ALA A 336 -19.53 -7.13 -5.50
C ALA A 336 -20.08 -8.56 -5.50
N PHE A 337 -20.00 -9.22 -6.66
CA PHE A 337 -20.34 -10.62 -6.83
C PHE A 337 -19.15 -11.38 -7.43
N SER A 338 -19.03 -12.65 -7.06
CA SER A 338 -18.04 -13.56 -7.63
C SER A 338 -18.58 -14.21 -8.90
N TYR A 339 -17.89 -13.98 -10.02
CA TYR A 339 -18.19 -14.61 -11.30
C TYR A 339 -17.09 -15.61 -11.62
N ALA A 340 -17.47 -16.82 -12.05
CA ALA A 340 -16.51 -17.85 -12.42
C ALA A 340 -16.97 -18.67 -13.62
N ARG A 341 -16.02 -19.11 -14.44
CA ARG A 341 -16.27 -20.04 -15.54
C ARG A 341 -15.15 -21.07 -15.67
N ALA A 342 -15.54 -22.34 -15.72
CA ALA A 342 -14.62 -23.45 -15.89
C ALA A 342 -14.47 -23.87 -17.35
N ILE A 343 -13.25 -24.24 -17.73
CA ILE A 343 -12.86 -24.77 -19.03
C ILE A 343 -12.07 -26.05 -18.77
N SER A 344 -12.38 -27.12 -19.48
CA SER A 344 -11.61 -28.37 -19.42
C SER A 344 -10.66 -28.46 -20.61
N VAL A 345 -9.38 -28.66 -20.35
CA VAL A 345 -8.38 -29.01 -21.36
C VAL A 345 -8.31 -30.53 -21.43
N SER A 346 -8.58 -31.09 -22.60
CA SER A 346 -8.56 -32.55 -22.81
C SER A 346 -7.15 -33.09 -22.99
N ARG A 347 -6.92 -34.35 -22.62
CA ARG A 347 -5.66 -35.08 -22.89
C ARG A 347 -5.23 -35.04 -24.37
N GLN A 348 -6.17 -34.99 -25.32
CA GLN A 348 -5.83 -34.91 -26.74
C GLN A 348 -5.16 -33.59 -27.11
N MET A 349 -5.65 -32.46 -26.59
CA MET A 349 -5.04 -31.14 -26.81
C MET A 349 -3.63 -31.07 -26.22
N ILE A 350 -3.44 -31.72 -25.07
CA ILE A 350 -2.15 -31.82 -24.40
C ILE A 350 -1.14 -32.60 -25.25
N ILE A 351 -1.53 -33.77 -25.76
CA ILE A 351 -0.66 -34.64 -26.56
C ILE A 351 -0.31 -34.03 -27.91
N ASN A 352 -1.25 -33.29 -28.50
CA ASN A 352 -1.04 -32.62 -29.78
C ASN A 352 -0.13 -31.39 -29.67
N ASP A 353 0.30 -31.01 -28.46
CA ASP A 353 1.19 -29.87 -28.19
C ASP A 353 0.65 -28.55 -28.79
N ASP A 354 -0.69 -28.39 -28.76
CA ASP A 354 -1.40 -27.19 -29.24
C ASP A 354 -1.32 -26.04 -28.20
N LEU A 355 -0.11 -25.76 -27.69
CA LEU A 355 0.16 -24.63 -26.81
C LEU A 355 -0.32 -23.30 -27.40
N GLY A 356 -0.24 -23.17 -28.74
CA GLY A 356 -0.77 -22.01 -29.44
C GLY A 356 -2.28 -21.84 -29.25
N ALA A 357 -3.05 -22.93 -29.30
CA ALA A 357 -4.49 -22.88 -29.09
C ALA A 357 -4.84 -22.58 -27.62
N ILE A 358 -4.09 -23.16 -26.67
CA ILE A 358 -4.26 -22.86 -25.25
C ILE A 358 -3.94 -21.39 -24.95
N ALA A 359 -2.84 -20.87 -25.51
CA ALA A 359 -2.45 -19.47 -25.37
C ALA A 359 -3.47 -18.52 -26.02
N GLU A 360 -4.01 -18.86 -27.19
CA GLU A 360 -5.05 -18.06 -27.86
C GLU A 360 -6.35 -18.03 -27.04
N ILE A 361 -6.77 -19.18 -26.51
CA ILE A 361 -7.92 -19.27 -25.61
C ILE A 361 -7.68 -18.39 -24.38
N LEU A 362 -6.55 -18.53 -23.69
CA LEU A 362 -6.22 -17.72 -22.51
C LEU A 362 -6.13 -16.22 -22.83
N ALA A 363 -5.54 -15.84 -23.96
CA ALA A 363 -5.47 -14.45 -24.41
C ALA A 363 -6.87 -13.88 -24.64
N SER A 364 -7.76 -14.65 -25.25
CA SER A 364 -9.16 -14.24 -25.46
C SER A 364 -9.93 -14.02 -24.16
N TYR A 365 -9.53 -14.69 -23.07
CA TYR A 365 -10.20 -14.54 -21.77
C TYR A 365 -9.94 -13.18 -21.12
N GLY A 366 -8.75 -12.62 -21.25
CA GLY A 366 -8.46 -11.27 -20.72
C GLY A 366 -9.41 -10.23 -21.32
N ASP A 367 -9.57 -10.26 -22.64
CA ASP A 367 -10.49 -9.38 -23.36
C ASP A 367 -11.95 -9.68 -23.02
N THR A 368 -12.30 -10.96 -22.87
CA THR A 368 -13.67 -11.38 -22.52
C THR A 368 -14.07 -10.91 -21.12
N VAL A 369 -13.15 -10.93 -20.14
CA VAL A 369 -13.42 -10.41 -18.79
C VAL A 369 -13.66 -8.90 -18.85
N ALA A 370 -12.82 -8.14 -19.56
CA ALA A 370 -13.04 -6.70 -19.72
C ALA A 370 -14.36 -6.37 -20.45
N LEU A 371 -14.72 -7.16 -21.46
CA LEU A 371 -16.02 -7.05 -22.15
C LEU A 371 -17.18 -7.38 -21.20
N PHE A 372 -17.02 -8.39 -20.34
CA PHE A 372 -18.02 -8.73 -19.32
C PHE A 372 -18.24 -7.55 -18.36
N GLU A 373 -17.18 -6.94 -17.84
CA GLU A 373 -17.29 -5.74 -16.99
C GLU A 373 -18.02 -4.61 -17.70
N GLU A 374 -17.72 -4.39 -18.99
CA GLU A 374 -18.39 -3.37 -19.79
C GLU A 374 -19.88 -3.67 -19.93
N VAL A 375 -20.26 -4.87 -20.38
CA VAL A 375 -21.66 -5.29 -20.51
C VAL A 375 -22.41 -5.14 -19.18
N MET A 376 -21.79 -5.58 -18.08
CA MET A 376 -22.37 -5.46 -16.73
C MET A 376 -22.58 -4.01 -16.32
N PHE A 377 -21.60 -3.13 -16.56
CA PHE A 377 -21.75 -1.69 -16.28
C PHE A 377 -22.94 -1.09 -17.04
N TYR A 378 -23.06 -1.35 -18.33
CA TYR A 378 -24.14 -0.78 -19.12
C TYR A 378 -25.52 -1.36 -18.75
N ALA A 379 -25.59 -2.65 -18.41
CA ALA A 379 -26.82 -3.31 -18.00
C ALA A 379 -27.28 -2.92 -16.59
N GLU A 380 -26.37 -2.88 -15.61
CA GLU A 380 -26.73 -2.69 -14.20
C GLU A 380 -26.62 -1.24 -13.73
N ALA A 381 -25.63 -0.48 -14.23
CA ALA A 381 -25.38 0.87 -13.73
C ALA A 381 -26.11 1.93 -14.56
N LEU A 382 -25.95 1.93 -15.89
CA LEU A 382 -26.54 2.95 -16.76
C LEU A 382 -28.08 2.90 -16.76
N GLU A 383 -28.63 1.69 -16.78
CA GLU A 383 -30.09 1.44 -16.73
C GLU A 383 -30.60 1.16 -15.31
N GLY A 384 -29.72 1.25 -14.31
CA GLY A 384 -30.01 0.96 -12.91
C GLY A 384 -31.08 1.87 -12.30
N LYS A 385 -31.69 1.39 -11.23
CA LYS A 385 -32.60 2.17 -10.38
C LYS A 385 -31.86 2.63 -9.13
N LEU A 386 -32.17 3.84 -8.69
CA LEU A 386 -31.68 4.36 -7.41
C LEU A 386 -32.62 3.97 -6.27
N SER A 387 -32.24 4.32 -5.04
CA SER A 387 -33.01 4.09 -3.80
C SER A 387 -34.46 4.61 -3.84
N ASP A 388 -34.78 5.55 -4.74
CA ASP A 388 -36.12 6.08 -4.98
C ASP A 388 -36.98 5.23 -5.94
N ASN A 389 -36.48 4.06 -6.37
CA ASN A 389 -37.07 3.16 -7.36
C ASN A 389 -37.19 3.76 -8.77
N LYS A 390 -36.57 4.91 -9.05
CA LYS A 390 -36.55 5.53 -10.38
C LYS A 390 -35.24 5.19 -11.07
N ALA A 391 -35.29 5.09 -12.40
CA ALA A 391 -34.07 4.92 -13.20
C ALA A 391 -33.13 6.12 -12.99
N VAL A 392 -31.82 5.91 -13.16
CA VAL A 392 -30.82 6.99 -13.05
C VAL A 392 -31.27 8.21 -13.87
N TYR A 393 -31.71 8.00 -15.10
CA TYR A 393 -32.26 9.04 -15.97
C TYR A 393 -33.79 9.03 -15.96
N HIS A 394 -34.39 10.05 -15.37
CA HIS A 394 -35.83 10.16 -15.24
C HIS A 394 -36.28 11.64 -15.29
N ALA A 395 -37.53 11.89 -15.69
CA ALA A 395 -38.09 13.25 -15.76
C ALA A 395 -38.03 13.96 -14.40
N ASP A 396 -38.37 13.25 -13.33
CA ASP A 396 -38.34 13.79 -11.96
C ASP A 396 -36.93 14.17 -11.46
N HIS A 397 -35.89 13.59 -12.07
CA HIS A 397 -34.49 13.91 -11.76
C HIS A 397 -34.00 15.14 -12.53
N ASN A 398 -34.81 15.69 -13.45
CA ASN A 398 -34.43 16.79 -14.33
C ASN A 398 -33.12 16.53 -15.08
N ASN A 399 -32.88 15.27 -15.46
CA ASN A 399 -31.67 14.82 -16.14
C ASN A 399 -31.95 14.07 -17.45
N ILE A 400 -33.18 14.21 -17.97
CA ILE A 400 -33.58 13.70 -19.27
C ILE A 400 -34.15 14.82 -20.14
N GLY A 401 -33.69 14.89 -21.39
CA GLY A 401 -34.16 15.82 -22.40
C GLY A 401 -35.24 15.27 -23.32
N THR A 402 -35.76 16.15 -24.17
CA THR A 402 -36.55 15.75 -25.35
C THR A 402 -35.63 15.21 -26.45
N ALA A 403 -36.10 14.18 -27.15
CA ALA A 403 -35.44 13.60 -28.32
C ALA A 403 -34.94 14.68 -29.30
N ALA A 404 -33.63 14.78 -29.47
CA ALA A 404 -33.00 15.75 -30.38
C ALA A 404 -31.68 15.22 -30.94
N ALA A 405 -31.33 15.69 -32.14
CA ALA A 405 -30.01 15.47 -32.74
C ALA A 405 -28.91 16.16 -31.92
N ILE A 406 -27.66 15.72 -32.08
CA ILE A 406 -26.50 16.33 -31.40
C ILE A 406 -26.16 17.66 -32.07
N THR A 407 -26.71 18.75 -31.52
CA THR A 407 -26.45 20.13 -31.95
C THR A 407 -25.95 21.00 -30.79
N VAL A 408 -25.36 22.15 -31.11
CA VAL A 408 -24.89 23.14 -30.11
C VAL A 408 -26.01 23.49 -29.11
N ASP A 409 -27.23 23.73 -29.60
CA ASP A 409 -28.37 24.09 -28.75
C ASP A 409 -28.80 22.93 -27.84
N SER A 410 -28.87 21.71 -28.38
CA SER A 410 -29.27 20.53 -27.60
C SER A 410 -28.28 20.19 -26.48
N VAL A 411 -26.98 20.33 -26.76
CA VAL A 411 -25.91 20.10 -25.79
C VAL A 411 -25.81 21.24 -24.79
N ALA A 412 -26.10 22.48 -25.20
CA ALA A 412 -26.23 23.61 -24.29
C ALA A 412 -27.37 23.41 -23.27
N LEU A 413 -28.51 22.86 -23.70
CA LEU A 413 -29.61 22.49 -22.80
C LEU A 413 -29.19 21.41 -21.80
N GLY A 414 -28.50 20.36 -22.26
CA GLY A 414 -27.99 19.29 -21.40
C GLY A 414 -26.98 19.80 -20.37
N LYS A 415 -26.01 20.62 -20.81
CA LYS A 415 -25.06 21.31 -19.93
C LYS A 415 -25.77 22.19 -18.91
N ALA A 416 -26.77 22.96 -19.33
CA ALA A 416 -27.56 23.79 -18.41
C ALA A 416 -28.33 22.94 -17.40
N SER A 417 -28.84 21.76 -17.80
CA SER A 417 -29.49 20.81 -16.90
C SER A 417 -28.52 20.35 -15.82
N MET A 418 -27.32 19.88 -16.19
CA MET A 418 -26.29 19.45 -15.25
C MET A 418 -25.86 20.56 -14.29
N SER A 419 -25.62 21.77 -14.80
CA SER A 419 -25.20 22.90 -13.95
C SER A 419 -26.32 23.42 -13.03
N LYS A 420 -27.59 23.13 -13.31
CA LYS A 420 -28.74 23.50 -12.46
C LYS A 420 -29.05 22.46 -11.37
N GLN A 421 -28.38 21.32 -11.39
CA GLN A 421 -28.57 20.28 -10.38
C GLN A 421 -28.12 20.79 -9.01
N LYS A 422 -28.89 20.40 -7.99
CA LYS A 422 -28.67 20.81 -6.60
C LYS A 422 -28.29 19.60 -5.75
N SER A 423 -27.53 19.84 -4.71
CA SER A 423 -27.24 18.83 -3.70
C SER A 423 -28.48 18.54 -2.84
N LEU A 424 -28.38 17.52 -1.98
CA LEU A 424 -29.49 17.08 -1.13
C LEU A 424 -29.97 18.19 -0.18
N ASN A 425 -29.07 19.13 0.17
CA ASN A 425 -29.35 20.29 1.02
C ASN A 425 -29.86 21.52 0.23
N GLY A 426 -30.10 21.37 -1.09
CA GLY A 426 -30.62 22.44 -1.95
C GLY A 426 -29.58 23.46 -2.42
N TYR A 427 -28.29 23.25 -2.11
CA TYR A 427 -27.20 24.10 -2.60
C TYR A 427 -26.85 23.76 -4.06
N PRO A 428 -26.38 24.74 -4.85
CA PRO A 428 -25.86 24.45 -6.19
C PRO A 428 -24.61 23.57 -6.10
N LEU A 429 -24.51 22.58 -6.99
CA LEU A 429 -23.30 21.76 -7.10
C LEU A 429 -22.15 22.59 -7.64
N LEU A 430 -20.99 22.52 -6.99
CA LEU A 430 -19.79 23.20 -7.45
C LEU A 430 -19.29 22.56 -8.76
N GLU A 431 -19.20 23.34 -9.83
CA GLU A 431 -18.55 22.97 -11.09
C GLU A 431 -19.05 21.66 -11.74
N ASN A 432 -20.36 21.37 -11.66
CA ASN A 432 -20.96 20.26 -12.40
C ASN A 432 -21.07 20.58 -13.90
N LYS A 433 -19.97 20.34 -14.64
CA LYS A 433 -19.86 20.55 -16.09
C LYS A 433 -19.59 19.23 -16.81
N PRO A 434 -20.21 18.99 -17.99
CA PRO A 434 -19.93 17.81 -18.77
C PRO A 434 -18.54 17.87 -19.39
N HIS A 435 -17.87 16.72 -19.44
CA HIS A 435 -16.57 16.51 -20.08
C HIS A 435 -16.62 15.43 -21.15
N ILE A 436 -17.54 14.47 -21.00
CA ILE A 436 -17.70 13.33 -21.90
C ILE A 436 -19.05 13.44 -22.59
N ILE A 437 -19.06 13.22 -23.91
CA ILE A 437 -20.29 12.89 -24.65
C ILE A 437 -20.22 11.42 -25.04
N LEU A 438 -21.10 10.62 -24.45
CA LEU A 438 -21.19 9.18 -24.68
C LEU A 438 -22.36 8.90 -25.62
N CYS A 439 -22.12 8.14 -26.69
CA CYS A 439 -23.13 7.81 -27.67
C CYS A 439 -22.91 6.42 -28.29
N GLY A 440 -23.96 5.89 -28.90
CA GLY A 440 -23.85 4.69 -29.73
C GLY A 440 -23.11 4.95 -31.06
N PRO A 441 -22.71 3.89 -31.77
CA PRO A 441 -21.94 3.99 -33.02
C PRO A 441 -22.66 4.78 -34.11
N ASP A 442 -24.00 4.81 -34.12
CA ASP A 442 -24.78 5.56 -35.10
C ASP A 442 -24.66 7.09 -34.95
N LYS A 443 -24.23 7.57 -33.78
CA LYS A 443 -24.23 8.99 -33.40
C LYS A 443 -22.85 9.59 -33.17
N ILE A 444 -21.81 8.77 -33.21
CA ILE A 444 -20.43 9.22 -32.98
C ILE A 444 -19.99 10.28 -34.00
N THR A 445 -20.34 10.10 -35.28
CA THR A 445 -19.97 11.06 -36.33
C THR A 445 -20.63 12.43 -36.14
N GLU A 446 -21.82 12.49 -35.53
CA GLU A 446 -22.46 13.76 -35.15
C GLU A 446 -21.75 14.40 -33.95
N ALA A 447 -21.34 13.59 -32.95
CA ALA A 447 -20.59 14.04 -31.79
C ALA A 447 -19.18 14.56 -32.16
N GLU A 448 -18.47 13.87 -33.04
CA GLU A 448 -17.15 14.29 -33.53
C GLU A 448 -17.22 15.60 -34.31
N LYS A 449 -18.23 15.77 -35.16
CA LYS A 449 -18.47 17.05 -35.86
C LYS A 449 -18.74 18.19 -34.89
N LEU A 450 -19.44 17.91 -33.78
CA LEU A 450 -19.67 18.91 -32.73
C LEU A 450 -18.40 19.23 -31.94
N VAL A 451 -17.44 18.32 -31.78
CA VAL A 451 -16.19 18.57 -31.05
C VAL A 451 -15.10 19.14 -31.96
N ALA A 452 -15.19 18.90 -33.27
CA ALA A 452 -14.21 19.37 -34.24
C ALA A 452 -14.05 20.90 -34.21
N SER A 453 -12.79 21.34 -34.12
CA SER A 453 -12.42 22.75 -34.17
C SER A 453 -12.34 23.21 -35.63
N ILE A 454 -13.47 23.64 -36.19
CA ILE A 454 -13.50 24.25 -37.53
C ILE A 454 -13.47 25.77 -37.36
N THR A 455 -12.58 26.47 -38.06
CA THR A 455 -12.60 27.94 -38.13
C THR A 455 -13.85 28.36 -38.90
N PRO A 456 -14.87 28.95 -38.26
CA PRO A 456 -16.12 29.24 -38.95
C PRO A 456 -15.95 30.45 -39.87
N ALA A 457 -16.65 30.45 -41.01
CA ALA A 457 -16.72 31.62 -41.91
C ALA A 457 -17.54 32.79 -41.33
N THR A 458 -18.24 32.58 -40.20
CA THR A 458 -19.13 33.57 -39.57
C THR A 458 -19.07 33.43 -38.05
N MET A 459 -19.00 34.54 -37.32
CA MET A 459 -18.87 34.54 -35.85
C MET A 459 -20.05 33.88 -35.11
N SER A 460 -21.23 33.80 -35.72
CA SER A 460 -22.41 33.11 -35.16
C SER A 460 -22.26 31.58 -35.11
N ASN A 461 -21.36 31.01 -35.90
CA ASN A 461 -21.17 29.56 -36.05
C ASN A 461 -19.93 29.06 -35.31
N VAL A 462 -19.37 29.87 -34.40
CA VAL A 462 -18.23 29.46 -33.58
C VAL A 462 -18.65 28.34 -32.64
N ASN A 463 -18.01 27.19 -32.82
CA ASN A 463 -18.18 26.05 -31.96
C ASN A 463 -17.52 26.29 -30.60
N ILE A 464 -18.34 26.60 -29.59
CA ILE A 464 -17.93 26.84 -28.19
C ILE A 464 -17.60 25.56 -27.40
N PHE A 465 -17.88 24.38 -27.97
CA PHE A 465 -17.65 23.08 -27.33
C PHE A 465 -16.35 22.39 -27.81
N SER A 466 -15.69 22.96 -28.81
CA SER A 466 -14.38 22.52 -29.28
C SER A 466 -13.38 22.41 -28.13
N GLY A 467 -12.76 21.23 -27.98
CA GLY A 467 -11.77 20.94 -26.95
C GLY A 467 -12.29 20.86 -25.51
N ARG A 468 -13.61 20.97 -25.29
CA ARG A 468 -14.22 20.89 -23.94
C ARG A 468 -14.94 19.57 -23.66
N LEU A 469 -15.38 18.89 -24.71
CA LEU A 469 -16.03 17.59 -24.64
C LEU A 469 -15.19 16.56 -25.40
N THR A 470 -15.10 15.35 -24.86
CA THR A 470 -14.48 14.20 -25.55
C THR A 470 -15.58 13.24 -25.97
N PRO A 471 -15.70 12.92 -27.28
CA PRO A 471 -16.63 11.91 -27.75
C PRO A 471 -16.12 10.51 -27.38
N ILE A 472 -17.00 9.69 -26.82
CA ILE A 472 -16.76 8.28 -26.51
C ILE A 472 -17.88 7.47 -27.17
N GLU A 473 -17.48 6.45 -27.93
CA GLU A 473 -18.39 5.47 -28.49
C GLU A 473 -18.38 4.18 -27.66
N THR A 474 -19.52 3.51 -27.61
CA THR A 474 -19.62 2.14 -27.09
C THR A 474 -20.67 1.39 -27.90
N ALA A 475 -20.40 0.11 -28.18
CA ALA A 475 -21.34 -0.77 -28.86
C ALA A 475 -22.54 -1.16 -27.98
N GLN A 476 -22.45 -0.96 -26.66
CA GLN A 476 -23.51 -1.34 -25.71
C GLN A 476 -24.73 -0.42 -25.82
N ILE A 477 -24.55 0.81 -26.32
CA ILE A 477 -25.65 1.74 -26.57
C ILE A 477 -26.12 1.52 -28.01
N SER A 478 -27.08 0.61 -28.18
CA SER A 478 -27.72 0.33 -29.48
C SER A 478 -28.78 1.37 -29.88
N SER A 479 -29.28 2.13 -28.91
CA SER A 479 -30.21 3.23 -29.15
C SER A 479 -29.49 4.48 -29.68
N LYS A 480 -30.24 5.39 -30.30
CA LYS A 480 -29.72 6.70 -30.70
C LYS A 480 -29.53 7.68 -29.54
N ALA A 481 -29.70 7.22 -28.30
CA ALA A 481 -29.54 8.04 -27.13
C ALA A 481 -28.08 8.47 -26.96
N TRP A 482 -27.90 9.68 -26.47
CA TRP A 482 -26.60 10.23 -26.10
C TRP A 482 -26.65 10.76 -24.67
N TYR A 483 -25.50 10.71 -24.02
CA TYR A 483 -25.33 11.06 -22.62
C TYR A 483 -24.24 12.10 -22.46
N LEU A 484 -24.45 13.05 -21.56
CA LEU A 484 -23.41 13.95 -21.08
C LEU A 484 -23.03 13.53 -19.67
N LEU A 485 -21.72 13.34 -19.47
CA LEU A 485 -21.17 12.79 -18.24
C LEU A 485 -19.93 13.62 -17.83
N PRO A 486 -19.62 13.68 -16.53
CA PRO A 486 -18.33 14.14 -16.07
C PRO A 486 -17.27 13.08 -16.39
N ASP A 487 -16.00 13.48 -16.36
CA ASP A 487 -14.89 12.53 -16.44
C ASP A 487 -14.72 11.82 -15.08
N ALA A 488 -14.28 10.56 -15.06
CA ALA A 488 -14.08 9.79 -13.84
C ALA A 488 -13.07 10.41 -12.87
N SER A 489 -12.13 11.23 -13.37
CA SER A 489 -11.19 12.00 -12.54
C SER A 489 -11.83 13.18 -11.80
N SER A 490 -13.05 13.57 -12.21
CA SER A 490 -13.80 14.65 -11.58
C SER A 490 -14.25 14.21 -10.17
N ARG A 491 -14.45 15.17 -9.26
CA ARG A 491 -14.93 14.87 -7.89
C ARG A 491 -16.35 14.27 -7.86
N TRP A 492 -17.00 14.19 -9.02
CA TRP A 492 -18.40 13.84 -9.19
C TRP A 492 -18.52 12.76 -10.27
N SER A 493 -19.16 11.64 -9.95
CA SER A 493 -19.54 10.60 -10.91
C SER A 493 -20.88 10.00 -10.49
N ASN A 494 -21.69 9.65 -11.48
CA ASN A 494 -22.97 8.98 -11.24
C ASN A 494 -22.78 7.52 -10.82
N TYR A 495 -21.65 6.90 -11.19
CA TYR A 495 -21.47 5.47 -11.09
C TYR A 495 -20.21 5.14 -10.31
N ARG A 496 -20.25 4.01 -9.62
CA ARG A 496 -19.07 3.42 -9.02
C ARG A 496 -18.93 1.98 -9.45
N TYR A 497 -17.70 1.57 -9.61
CA TYR A 497 -17.32 0.18 -9.79
C TYR A 497 -16.21 -0.13 -8.79
N GLY A 498 -16.01 -1.39 -8.51
CA GLY A 498 -14.91 -1.84 -7.68
C GLY A 498 -14.71 -3.33 -7.82
N MET A 499 -13.49 -3.73 -7.50
CA MET A 499 -13.14 -5.13 -7.33
C MET A 499 -12.98 -5.43 -5.84
N LEU A 500 -12.86 -6.71 -5.50
CA LEU A 500 -12.53 -7.10 -4.13
C LEU A 500 -11.08 -6.69 -3.81
N GLU A 501 -10.86 -6.06 -2.65
CA GLU A 501 -9.54 -5.63 -2.20
C GLU A 501 -8.57 -6.82 -2.16
N GLY A 502 -7.41 -6.68 -2.81
CA GLY A 502 -6.44 -7.77 -3.00
C GLY A 502 -6.70 -8.65 -4.23
N TYR A 503 -7.81 -8.49 -4.95
CA TYR A 503 -8.17 -9.23 -6.16
C TYR A 503 -8.62 -8.29 -7.29
N GLU A 504 -7.69 -7.51 -7.84
CA GLU A 504 -7.97 -6.50 -8.87
C GLU A 504 -7.99 -7.05 -10.31
N ALA A 505 -7.44 -8.26 -10.50
CA ALA A 505 -7.34 -8.94 -11.77
C ALA A 505 -8.08 -10.29 -11.73
N PRO A 506 -8.57 -10.79 -12.88
CA PRO A 506 -9.11 -12.14 -12.94
C PRO A 506 -8.02 -13.16 -12.60
N ARG A 507 -8.41 -14.20 -11.85
CA ARG A 507 -7.53 -15.28 -11.41
C ARG A 507 -7.94 -16.60 -12.04
N VAL A 508 -6.98 -17.44 -12.34
CA VAL A 508 -7.17 -18.80 -12.80
C VAL A 508 -6.81 -19.74 -11.67
N ARG A 509 -7.69 -20.69 -11.39
CA ARG A 509 -7.45 -21.81 -10.49
C ARG A 509 -7.51 -23.10 -11.29
N MET A 510 -6.62 -24.03 -11.02
CA MET A 510 -6.62 -25.33 -11.68
C MET A 510 -7.14 -26.42 -10.75
N ASP A 511 -7.86 -27.37 -11.33
CA ASP A 511 -8.39 -28.54 -10.63
C ASP A 511 -8.38 -29.76 -11.56
N GLU A 512 -8.13 -30.94 -11.01
CA GLU A 512 -8.18 -32.18 -11.78
C GLU A 512 -9.60 -32.75 -11.71
N PRO A 513 -10.37 -32.73 -12.81
CA PRO A 513 -11.76 -33.18 -12.78
C PRO A 513 -11.84 -34.69 -12.53
N PHE A 514 -12.50 -35.08 -11.44
CA PHE A 514 -12.71 -36.49 -11.12
C PHE A 514 -13.41 -37.24 -12.27
N GLY A 515 -12.76 -38.29 -12.79
CA GLY A 515 -13.32 -39.18 -13.81
C GLY A 515 -13.21 -38.72 -15.26
N ARG A 516 -12.48 -37.63 -15.57
CA ARG A 516 -12.15 -37.22 -16.94
C ARG A 516 -10.63 -37.07 -17.12
N GLN A 517 -10.12 -37.46 -18.28
CA GLN A 517 -8.69 -37.31 -18.61
C GLN A 517 -8.37 -35.88 -19.06
N GLY A 518 -7.42 -35.23 -18.38
CA GLY A 518 -7.02 -33.84 -18.60
C GLY A 518 -7.16 -33.01 -17.32
N PHE A 519 -6.95 -31.70 -17.42
CA PHE A 519 -7.12 -30.79 -16.29
C PHE A 519 -8.23 -29.76 -16.59
N SER A 520 -8.87 -29.26 -15.54
CA SER A 520 -9.84 -28.17 -15.62
C SER A 520 -9.23 -26.90 -15.04
N MET A 521 -9.53 -25.77 -15.66
CA MET A 521 -9.19 -24.45 -15.15
C MET A 521 -10.46 -23.65 -14.95
N SER A 522 -10.58 -22.92 -13.86
CA SER A 522 -11.65 -21.94 -13.62
C SER A 522 -11.07 -20.54 -13.59
N VAL A 523 -11.61 -19.66 -14.41
CA VAL A 523 -11.34 -18.21 -14.31
C VAL A 523 -12.36 -17.62 -13.35
N GLU A 524 -11.89 -16.97 -12.30
CA GLU A 524 -12.70 -16.29 -11.28
C GLU A 524 -12.42 -14.79 -11.33
N HIS A 525 -13.46 -13.99 -11.20
CA HIS A 525 -13.38 -12.54 -11.19
C HIS A 525 -14.45 -11.95 -10.27
N ASP A 526 -14.03 -11.16 -9.29
CA ASP A 526 -14.89 -10.53 -8.31
C ASP A 526 -15.14 -9.07 -8.72
N PHE A 527 -16.36 -8.76 -9.17
CA PHE A 527 -16.70 -7.45 -9.72
C PHE A 527 -18.02 -6.92 -9.15
N GLY A 528 -18.07 -5.62 -8.87
CA GLY A 528 -19.27 -4.93 -8.42
C GLY A 528 -19.41 -3.58 -9.11
N VAL A 529 -20.62 -3.27 -9.55
CA VAL A 529 -20.93 -2.01 -10.22
C VAL A 529 -22.31 -1.50 -9.79
N GLY A 530 -22.47 -0.18 -9.72
CA GLY A 530 -23.75 0.39 -9.35
C GLY A 530 -23.87 1.89 -9.60
N ALA A 531 -25.11 2.34 -9.76
CA ALA A 531 -25.44 3.76 -9.79
C ALA A 531 -25.49 4.33 -8.38
N THR A 532 -24.78 5.43 -8.15
CA THR A 532 -24.70 6.12 -6.86
C THR A 532 -25.36 7.49 -6.85
N ASP A 533 -25.48 8.15 -8.00
CA ASP A 533 -26.12 9.45 -8.11
C ASP A 533 -26.71 9.64 -9.52
N TYR A 534 -27.72 10.50 -9.63
CA TYR A 534 -28.34 10.89 -10.89
C TYR A 534 -27.90 12.29 -11.36
N ARG A 535 -27.35 13.12 -10.47
CA ARG A 535 -27.18 14.57 -10.66
C ARG A 535 -26.07 14.97 -11.63
N PHE A 536 -25.09 14.11 -11.87
CA PHE A 536 -23.94 14.45 -12.70
C PHE A 536 -24.12 14.05 -14.16
N GLY A 537 -25.16 13.28 -14.48
CA GLY A 537 -25.42 12.83 -15.85
C GLY A 537 -26.60 13.55 -16.48
N TYR A 538 -26.62 13.60 -17.80
CA TYR A 538 -27.80 13.99 -18.58
C TYR A 538 -27.99 13.03 -19.76
N LYS A 539 -29.23 12.62 -20.03
CA LYS A 539 -29.61 11.75 -21.15
C LYS A 539 -30.47 12.51 -22.15
N ASN A 540 -30.19 12.36 -23.43
CA ASN A 540 -31.12 12.68 -24.50
C ASN A 540 -31.48 11.39 -25.26
N PRO A 541 -32.77 11.10 -25.50
CA PRO A 541 -33.19 9.92 -26.28
C PRO A 541 -32.67 9.86 -27.73
N GLY A 542 -32.17 10.96 -28.28
CA GLY A 542 -31.73 11.05 -29.68
C GLY A 542 -32.90 11.12 -30.68
N ASN A 543 -32.60 11.31 -31.96
CA ASN A 543 -33.59 11.46 -33.06
C ASN A 543 -33.63 10.29 -34.03
#